data_AF-A0A0R2SJJ0-F1
#
_entry.id   AF-A0A0R2SJJ0-F1
#
_cell.length_a   1.000
_cell.length_b   1.000
_cell.length_c   1.000
_cell.angle_alpha   90.00
_cell.angle_beta   90.00
_cell.angle_gamma   90.00
#
_symmetry.space_group_name_H-M   'P 1'
#
loop_
_entity.id
_entity.type
_entity.pdbx_description
1 polymer ?
#
loop_
_entity_poly.entity_id
_entity_poly.type
_entity_poly.pdbx_seq_one_letter_code
_entity_poly.pdbx_strand_id
1 'polypeptide(L)'
;MKEYFKKVAKIKKDKIFEKIYDIVEKVMIKRKNIYPNVDYPTGPTYHLMGFDTDFFTPIFVISRITGWSAHIMEQHAANKLIRPLAKYKGSTHRKVLQLNQR
;
A
#
# COMPACT_ATOMS: atom_id res chain seq x y z
N MET A 1 8.28 1.41 13.62
CA MET A 1 8.94 1.84 12.36
C MET A 1 9.59 3.21 12.41
N LYS A 2 8.92 4.29 12.87
CA LYS A 2 9.54 5.62 13.03
C LYS A 2 10.87 5.60 13.82
N GLU A 3 10.93 4.83 14.90
CA GLU A 3 12.16 4.63 15.67
C GLU A 3 13.30 4.05 14.82
N TYR A 4 13.03 3.02 14.02
CA TYR A 4 14.02 2.38 13.15
C TYR A 4 14.47 3.29 12.02
N PHE A 5 13.55 4.05 11.42
CA PHE A 5 13.89 5.12 10.50
C PHE A 5 14.92 6.07 11.11
N LYS A 6 14.67 6.58 12.33
CA LYS A 6 15.60 7.47 13.04
C LYS A 6 16.95 6.81 13.33
N LYS A 7 16.97 5.53 13.69
CA LYS A 7 18.23 4.77 13.87
C LYS A 7 19.02 4.68 12.56
N VAL A 8 18.36 4.34 11.45
CA VAL A 8 19.00 4.22 10.13
C VAL A 8 19.50 5.58 9.64
N ALA A 9 18.70 6.65 9.77
CA ALA A 9 19.12 8.02 9.45
C ALA A 9 20.37 8.42 10.22
N LYS A 10 20.42 8.14 11.54
CA LYS A 10 21.59 8.38 12.37
C LYS A 10 22.82 7.60 11.90
N ILE A 11 22.68 6.31 11.57
CA ILE A 11 23.77 5.46 11.07
C ILE A 11 24.31 5.98 9.73
N LYS A 12 23.41 6.36 8.83
CA LYS A 12 23.76 6.92 7.50
C LYS A 12 24.17 8.38 7.56
N LYS A 13 24.15 9.01 8.75
CA LYS A 13 24.40 10.43 8.98
C LYS A 13 23.52 11.33 8.10
N ASP A 14 22.34 10.86 7.73
CA ASP A 14 21.39 11.63 6.94
C ASP A 14 20.64 12.62 7.84
N LYS A 15 20.65 13.89 7.43
CA LYS A 15 19.90 14.97 8.10
C LYS A 15 18.77 15.52 7.23
N ILE A 16 18.76 15.20 5.94
CA ILE A 16 17.85 15.79 4.97
C ILE A 16 16.51 15.05 5.02
N PHE A 17 16.52 13.72 4.89
CA PHE A 17 15.30 12.92 4.99
C PHE A 17 14.69 12.98 6.37
N GLU A 18 15.49 13.00 7.45
CA GLU A 18 14.95 13.17 8.81
C GLU A 18 14.17 14.49 8.94
N LYS A 19 14.72 15.60 8.41
CA LYS A 19 14.05 16.90 8.43
C LYS A 19 12.79 16.92 7.56
N ILE A 20 12.85 16.37 6.34
CA ILE A 20 11.69 16.26 5.45
C ILE A 20 10.59 15.45 6.12
N TYR A 21 10.93 14.31 6.72
CA TYR A 21 10.01 13.43 7.42
C TYR A 21 9.24 14.18 8.51
N ASP A 22 9.97 14.87 9.40
CA ASP A 22 9.38 15.59 10.53
C ASP A 22 8.52 16.78 10.10
N ILE A 23 8.92 17.50 9.04
CA ILE A 23 8.16 18.64 8.50
C ILE A 23 6.82 18.15 7.94
N VAL A 24 6.85 17.14 7.06
CA VAL A 24 5.64 16.65 6.39
C VAL A 24 4.70 15.99 7.41
N GLU A 25 5.21 15.24 8.38
CA GLU A 25 4.40 14.70 9.49
C GLU A 25 3.66 15.81 10.25
N LYS A 26 4.38 16.85 10.69
CA LYS A 26 3.78 17.98 11.42
C LYS A 26 2.75 18.73 10.59
N VAL A 27 3.01 18.94 9.31
CA VAL A 27 2.09 19.63 8.40
C VAL A 27 0.82 18.82 8.18
N MET A 28 0.92 17.50 7.97
CA MET A 28 -0.23 16.62 7.77
C MET A 28 -1.12 16.54 9.01
N ILE A 29 -0.53 16.42 10.20
CA ILE A 29 -1.26 16.44 11.46
C ILE A 29 -1.94 17.80 11.65
N LYS A 30 -1.18 18.90 11.52
CA LYS A 30 -1.72 20.26 11.76
C LYS A 30 -2.84 20.64 10.80
N ARG A 31 -2.70 20.36 9.50
CA ARG A 31 -3.64 20.84 8.47
C ARG A 31 -4.78 19.88 8.20
N LYS A 32 -4.59 18.58 8.43
CA LYS A 32 -5.53 17.54 8.02
C LYS A 32 -5.89 16.56 9.13
N ASN A 33 -5.23 16.61 10.29
CA ASN A 33 -5.35 15.62 11.36
C ASN A 33 -5.11 14.17 10.87
N ILE A 34 -4.19 14.01 9.92
CA ILE A 34 -3.80 12.70 9.37
C ILE A 34 -2.45 12.33 9.96
N TYR A 35 -2.41 11.17 10.63
CA TYR A 35 -1.20 10.61 11.23
C TYR A 35 -0.51 9.67 10.25
N PRO A 36 0.83 9.57 10.29
CA PRO A 36 1.57 8.67 9.42
C PRO A 36 1.22 7.22 9.71
N ASN A 37 0.89 6.48 8.64
CA ASN A 37 0.76 5.03 8.69
C ASN A 37 2.16 4.37 8.68
N VAL A 38 2.21 3.04 8.63
CA VAL A 38 3.48 2.30 8.64
C VAL A 38 4.35 2.55 7.40
N ASP A 39 3.75 2.88 6.25
CA ASP A 39 4.46 3.04 4.98
C ASP A 39 5.32 4.31 4.99
N TYR A 40 4.83 5.36 5.65
CA TYR A 40 5.49 6.67 5.69
C TYR A 40 6.92 6.63 6.27
N PRO A 41 7.21 6.02 7.44
CA PRO A 41 8.59 5.81 7.89
C PRO A 41 9.32 4.70 7.14
N THR A 42 8.62 3.76 6.52
CA THR A 42 9.23 2.60 5.86
C THR A 42 9.93 2.97 4.56
N GLY A 43 9.32 3.83 3.72
CA GLY A 43 9.92 4.27 2.45
C GLY A 43 11.29 4.93 2.62
N PRO A 44 11.42 6.00 3.43
CA PRO A 44 12.72 6.61 3.73
C PRO A 44 13.71 5.65 4.38
N THR A 45 13.23 4.70 5.19
CA THR A 45 14.11 3.68 5.78
C THR A 45 14.75 2.82 4.70
N TYR A 46 13.96 2.26 3.76
CA TYR A 46 14.49 1.44 2.67
C TYR A 46 15.41 2.22 1.73
N HIS A 47 15.05 3.48 1.43
CA HIS A 47 15.90 4.37 0.65
C HIS A 47 17.28 4.56 1.30
N LEU A 48 17.31 4.87 2.60
CA LEU A 48 18.56 5.04 3.35
C LEU A 48 19.35 3.72 3.50
N MET A 49 18.68 2.57 3.46
CA MET A 49 19.34 1.26 3.41
C MET A 49 20.00 0.98 2.06
N GLY A 50 19.66 1.72 1.00
CA GLY A 50 20.23 1.60 -0.34
C GLY A 50 19.40 0.75 -1.31
N PHE A 51 18.12 0.51 -1.01
CA PHE A 51 17.21 -0.12 -1.95
C PHE A 51 16.63 0.91 -2.91
N ASP A 52 16.56 0.56 -4.20
CA ASP A 52 15.80 1.33 -5.16
C ASP A 52 14.31 1.27 -4.83
N THR A 53 13.58 2.34 -5.14
CA THR A 53 12.14 2.46 -4.85
C THR A 53 11.32 1.31 -5.43
N ASP A 54 11.72 0.79 -6.59
CA ASP A 54 11.07 -0.34 -7.27
C ASP A 54 11.11 -1.63 -6.44
N PHE A 55 12.04 -1.76 -5.49
CA PHE A 55 12.14 -2.91 -4.60
C PHE A 55 11.28 -2.81 -3.32
N PHE A 56 10.63 -1.67 -3.06
CA PHE A 56 9.84 -1.52 -1.82
C PHE A 56 8.66 -2.49 -1.79
N THR A 57 7.94 -2.64 -2.90
CA THR A 57 6.81 -3.59 -3.00
C THR A 57 7.27 -5.05 -2.98
N PRO A 58 8.34 -5.46 -3.68
CA PRO A 58 8.93 -6.79 -3.51
C PRO A 58 9.30 -7.14 -2.06
N ILE A 59 9.92 -6.23 -1.30
CA ILE A 59 10.22 -6.45 0.14
C ILE A 59 8.93 -6.68 0.93
N PHE A 60 7.89 -5.89 0.65
CA PHE A 60 6.58 -6.10 1.26
C PHE A 60 6.01 -7.49 0.97
N VAL A 61 6.11 -7.97 -0.27
CA VAL A 61 5.65 -9.32 -0.67
C VAL A 61 6.39 -10.39 0.12
N ILE A 62 7.73 -10.29 0.22
CA ILE A 62 8.55 -11.22 1.01
C ILE A 62 8.08 -11.29 2.46
N SER A 63 7.73 -10.15 3.06
CA SER A 63 7.19 -10.12 4.42
C SER A 63 5.76 -10.67 4.53
N ARG A 64 4.89 -10.35 3.57
CA ARG A 64 3.45 -10.58 3.68
C ARG A 64 2.99 -11.95 3.19
N ILE A 65 3.82 -12.65 2.42
CA ILE A 65 3.55 -14.02 1.95
C ILE A 65 3.19 -14.96 3.10
N THR A 66 3.79 -14.79 4.28
CA THR A 66 3.49 -15.61 5.46
C THR A 66 2.04 -15.45 5.93
N GLY A 67 1.54 -14.22 5.98
CA GLY A 67 0.15 -13.92 6.33
C GLY A 67 -0.83 -14.37 5.25
N TRP A 68 -0.48 -14.22 3.97
CA TRP A 68 -1.31 -14.74 2.88
C TRP A 68 -1.43 -16.26 2.94
N SER A 69 -0.33 -16.97 3.15
CA SER A 69 -0.32 -18.43 3.32
C SER A 69 -1.15 -18.86 4.52
N ALA A 70 -1.05 -18.17 5.65
CA ALA A 70 -1.87 -18.44 6.82
C ALA A 70 -3.37 -18.28 6.51
N HIS A 71 -3.77 -17.17 5.90
CA HIS A 71 -5.18 -16.96 5.52
C HIS A 71 -5.67 -17.97 4.48
N ILE A 72 -4.82 -18.45 3.57
CA ILE A 72 -5.17 -19.54 2.64
C ILE A 72 -5.46 -20.81 3.44
N MET A 73 -4.61 -21.19 4.39
CA MET A 73 -4.83 -22.37 5.24
C MET A 73 -6.11 -22.25 6.07
N GLU A 74 -6.36 -21.08 6.67
CA GLU A 74 -7.60 -20.78 7.41
C GLU A 74 -8.84 -20.92 6.52
N GLN A 75 -8.78 -20.36 5.31
CA GLN A 75 -9.87 -20.46 4.34
C GLN A 75 -10.12 -21.91 3.89
N HIS A 76 -9.08 -22.72 3.70
CA HIS A 76 -9.23 -24.14 3.38
C HIS A 76 -9.86 -24.94 4.52
N ALA A 77 -9.57 -24.60 5.78
CA ALA A 77 -10.16 -25.25 6.95
C ALA A 77 -11.64 -24.87 7.18
N ALA A 78 -12.03 -23.63 6.87
CA ALA A 78 -13.39 -23.10 7.07
C ALA A 78 -13.92 -22.45 5.78
N ASN A 79 -14.11 -23.27 4.73
CA ASN A 79 -14.26 -22.78 3.36
C ASN A 79 -15.63 -22.14 3.05
N LYS A 80 -15.74 -20.84 3.31
CA LYS A 80 -16.87 -20.01 2.89
C LYS A 80 -16.38 -18.88 1.99
N LEU A 81 -16.73 -18.94 0.70
CA LEU A 81 -16.40 -17.90 -0.26
C LEU A 81 -17.40 -16.74 -0.18
N ILE A 82 -16.89 -15.52 -0.28
CA ILE A 82 -17.73 -14.36 -0.56
C ILE A 82 -18.23 -14.42 -2.01
N ARG A 83 -19.53 -14.20 -2.20
CA ARG A 83 -20.18 -14.11 -3.53
C ARG A 83 -20.80 -12.72 -3.68
N PRO A 84 -20.00 -11.69 -4.00
CA PRO A 84 -20.51 -10.33 -4.10
C PRO A 84 -21.48 -10.20 -5.28
N LEU A 85 -22.58 -9.46 -5.07
CA LEU A 85 -23.53 -9.09 -6.12
C LEU A 85 -23.22 -7.67 -6.61
N ALA A 86 -23.49 -7.42 -7.88
CA ALA A 86 -23.33 -6.10 -8.49
C ALA A 86 -24.70 -5.49 -8.83
N LYS A 87 -24.82 -4.16 -8.67
CA LYS A 87 -25.97 -3.40 -9.16
C LYS A 87 -25.73 -3.01 -10.62
N TYR A 88 -26.55 -3.53 -11.53
CA TYR A 88 -26.45 -3.19 -12.94
C TYR A 88 -26.78 -1.69 -13.17
N LYS A 89 -25.89 -0.99 -13.87
CA LYS A 89 -26.05 0.42 -14.28
C LYS A 89 -25.78 0.62 -15.79
N GLY A 90 -25.76 -0.47 -16.56
CA GLY A 90 -25.62 -0.41 -18.01
C GLY A 90 -26.93 -0.01 -18.68
N SER A 91 -26.91 0.11 -20.01
CA SER A 91 -28.13 0.32 -20.79
C SER A 91 -29.07 -0.89 -20.65
N THR A 92 -30.37 -0.66 -20.79
CA THR A 92 -31.32 -1.77 -20.92
C THR A 92 -30.98 -2.62 -22.15
N HIS A 93 -31.61 -3.79 -22.26
CA HIS A 93 -31.47 -4.64 -23.45
C HIS A 93 -31.67 -3.82 -24.73
N ARG A 94 -30.72 -3.93 -25.65
CA ARG A 94 -30.69 -3.19 -26.91
C ARG A 94 -30.57 -4.16 -28.07
N LYS A 95 -31.40 -3.96 -29.09
CA LYS A 95 -31.33 -4.71 -30.35
C LYS A 95 -30.04 -4.34 -31.07
N VAL A 96 -29.31 -5.35 -31.54
CA VAL A 96 -28.09 -5.14 -32.32
C VAL A 96 -28.48 -4.85 -33.77
N LEU A 97 -28.06 -3.70 -34.30
CA LEU A 97 -28.23 -3.36 -35.71
C LEU A 97 -27.18 -4.10 -36.56
N GLN A 98 -27.58 -4.49 -37.77
CA GLN A 98 -26.65 -5.07 -38.75
C GLN A 98 -25.53 -4.07 -39.06
N LEU A 99 -24.36 -4.54 -39.46
CA LEU A 99 -23.16 -3.70 -39.62
C LEU A 99 -23.38 -2.53 -40.59
N ASN A 100 -24.12 -2.74 -41.67
CA ASN A 100 -24.51 -1.73 -42.66
C ASN A 100 -25.60 -0.76 -42.16
N GLN A 101 -26.11 -0.93 -40.94
CA GLN A 101 -27.17 -0.15 -40.30
C GLN A 101 -26.76 0.39 -38.93
N ARG A 102 -25.46 0.34 -38.57
CA ARG A 102 -24.94 0.89 -37.31
C ARG A 102 -24.72 2.39 -37.39
#